data_AF-A0A6G3WXU7-F1
#
_entry.id   AF-A0A6G3WXU7-F1
#
_cell.length_a   1.000
_cell.length_b   1.000
_cell.length_c   1.000
_cell.angle_alpha   90.00
_cell.angle_beta   90.00
_cell.angle_gamma   90.00
#
_symmetry.space_group_name_H-M   'P 1'
#
loop_
_entity.id
_entity.type
_entity.pdbx_description
1 polymer ?
#
loop_
_entity_poly.entity_id
_entity_poly.type
_entity_poly.pdbx_seq_one_letter_code
_entity_poly.pdbx_strand_id
1 'polypeptide(L)'
;MAKFDLSFSVGETYTEDGRPAGIGGLLTYCGDLYDRSTAREVSAGFARLLESVAADPAQRVGALDLLGEEGRRRVLALGVGEVREEAAPTFVER
;
A
#
# COMPACT_ATOMS: atom_id res chain seq x y z
N MET A 1 -17.82 16.58 3.99
CA MET A 1 -18.43 15.34 3.45
C MET A 1 -17.52 14.83 2.35
N ALA A 2 -17.09 13.57 2.40
CA ALA A 2 -16.20 13.00 1.39
C ALA A 2 -16.96 12.77 0.08
N LYS A 3 -16.35 13.14 -1.06
CA LYS A 3 -16.95 12.94 -2.39
C LYS A 3 -16.70 11.54 -2.96
N PHE A 4 -15.61 10.91 -2.50
CA PHE A 4 -15.18 9.57 -2.85
C PHE A 4 -14.87 8.81 -1.55
N ASP A 5 -14.92 7.48 -1.62
CA ASP A 5 -14.66 6.62 -0.46
C ASP A 5 -13.21 6.78 0.05
N LEU A 6 -12.25 6.84 -0.88
CA LEU A 6 -10.83 7.12 -0.65
C LEU A 6 -10.32 8.04 -1.77
N SER A 7 -9.55 9.06 -1.42
CA SER A 7 -8.99 10.03 -2.37
C SER A 7 -7.58 10.44 -1.94
N PHE A 8 -6.58 10.04 -2.73
CA PHE A 8 -5.19 10.47 -2.54
C PHE A 8 -4.93 11.77 -3.29
N SER A 9 -4.22 12.69 -2.64
CA SER A 9 -3.65 13.88 -3.27
C SER A 9 -2.17 13.88 -2.99
N VAL A 10 -1.35 13.90 -4.03
CA VAL A 10 0.11 13.87 -3.95
C VAL A 10 0.69 15.08 -4.66
N GLY A 11 1.83 15.55 -4.19
CA GLY A 11 2.55 16.66 -4.78
C GLY A 11 4.03 16.60 -4.45
N GLU A 12 4.84 17.08 -5.38
CA GLU A 12 6.27 17.20 -5.17
C GLU A 12 6.56 18.39 -4.26
N THR A 13 7.53 18.21 -3.37
CA THR A 13 8.11 19.29 -2.57
C THR A 13 9.45 19.69 -3.17
N TYR A 14 9.81 20.95 -3.00
CA TYR A 14 11.05 21.52 -3.52
C TYR A 14 11.77 22.30 -2.42
N THR A 15 13.11 22.25 -2.43
CA THR A 15 13.93 23.11 -1.56
C THR A 15 13.84 24.57 -1.98
N GLU A 16 14.33 25.50 -1.17
CA GLU A 16 14.41 26.94 -1.54
C GLU A 16 15.15 27.17 -2.87
N ASP A 17 16.20 26.38 -3.14
CA ASP A 17 16.96 26.45 -4.40
C ASP A 17 16.28 25.73 -5.59
N GLY A 18 15.02 25.29 -5.45
CA GLY A 18 14.25 24.64 -6.51
C GLY A 18 14.61 23.17 -6.81
N ARG A 19 15.36 22.49 -5.94
CA ARG A 19 15.68 21.06 -6.11
C ARG A 19 14.54 20.18 -5.57
N PRO A 20 14.26 19.01 -6.19
CA PRO A 20 13.29 18.06 -5.65
C PRO A 20 13.63 17.66 -4.21
N ALA A 21 12.64 17.76 -3.32
CA ALA A 21 12.75 17.45 -1.89
C ALA A 21 11.84 16.28 -1.47
N GLY A 22 11.33 15.53 -2.45
CA GLY A 22 10.48 14.36 -2.25
C GLY A 22 9.04 14.61 -2.69
N ILE A 23 8.16 13.69 -2.30
CA ILE A 23 6.73 13.72 -2.59
C ILE A 23 5.98 13.69 -1.27
N GLY A 24 5.13 14.67 -1.05
CA GLY A 24 4.15 14.70 0.03
C GLY A 24 2.79 14.22 -0.44
N GLY A 25 1.94 13.79 0.48
CA GLY A 25 0.58 13.42 0.13
C GLY A 25 -0.39 13.41 1.31
N LEU A 26 -1.68 13.38 0.97
CA LEU A 26 -2.80 13.29 1.89
C LEU A 26 -3.80 12.25 1.38
N LEU A 27 -4.30 11.42 2.29
CA LEU A 27 -5.49 10.60 2.07
C LEU A 27 -6.71 11.26 2.71
N THR A 28 -7.72 11.57 1.91
CA THR A 28 -9.07 11.88 2.39
C THR A 28 -9.94 10.63 2.26
N TYR A 29 -10.70 10.30 3.30
CA TYR A 29 -11.52 9.08 3.33
C TYR A 29 -12.92 9.33 3.90
N CYS A 30 -13.86 8.47 3.53
CA CYS A 30 -15.20 8.44 4.10
C CYS A 30 -15.17 7.81 5.50
N GLY A 31 -15.43 8.61 6.55
CA GLY A 31 -15.38 8.16 7.95
C GLY A 31 -16.47 7.17 8.34
N ASP A 32 -17.55 7.08 7.55
CA ASP A 32 -18.62 6.10 7.76
C ASP A 32 -18.22 4.69 7.30
N LEU A 33 -17.21 4.59 6.43
CA LEU A 33 -16.71 3.32 5.88
C LEU A 33 -15.36 2.90 6.46
N TYR A 34 -14.53 3.87 6.84
CA TYR A 34 -13.17 3.61 7.29
C TYR A 34 -12.86 4.36 8.58
N ASP A 35 -12.22 3.66 9.51
CA ASP A 35 -11.58 4.29 10.66
C ASP A 35 -10.19 4.85 10.30
N ARG A 36 -9.65 5.66 11.23
CA ARG A 36 -8.35 6.30 11.05
C ARG A 36 -7.20 5.30 10.96
N SER A 37 -7.27 4.17 11.68
CA SER A 37 -6.25 3.12 11.63
C SER A 37 -6.19 2.49 10.24
N THR A 38 -7.34 2.15 9.68
CA THR A 38 -7.47 1.57 8.34
C THR A 38 -6.95 2.53 7.29
N ALA A 39 -7.34 3.80 7.35
CA ALA A 39 -6.84 4.82 6.42
C ALA A 39 -5.31 4.98 6.48
N ARG A 40 -4.71 4.88 7.68
CA ARG A 40 -3.25 4.90 7.86
C ARG A 40 -2.59 3.68 7.23
N GLU A 41 -3.15 2.50 7.43
CA GLU A 41 -2.63 1.25 6.85
C GLU A 41 -2.68 1.28 5.32
N VAL A 42 -3.79 1.74 4.75
CA VAL A 42 -3.94 1.97 3.31
C VAL A 42 -2.92 2.98 2.79
N SER A 43 -2.69 4.09 3.50
CA SER A 43 -1.69 5.10 3.11
C SER A 43 -0.26 4.54 3.16
N ALA A 44 0.07 3.74 4.18
CA ALA A 44 1.37 3.09 4.30
C ALA A 44 1.59 2.03 3.20
N GLY A 45 0.53 1.28 2.84
CA GLY A 45 0.57 0.35 1.72
C GLY A 45 0.79 1.06 0.39
N PHE A 46 0.16 2.21 0.18
CA PHE A 46 0.39 3.04 -1.01
C PHE A 46 1.83 3.57 -1.08
N ALA A 47 2.42 3.99 0.04
CA ALA A 47 3.84 4.38 0.08
C ALA A 47 4.77 3.22 -0.30
N ARG A 48 4.57 2.03 0.27
CA ARG A 48 5.34 0.82 -0.08
C ARG A 48 5.21 0.42 -1.55
N LEU A 49 4.00 0.57 -2.11
CA LEU A 49 3.75 0.35 -3.53
C LEU A 49 4.62 1.28 -4.39
N LEU A 50 4.62 2.58 -4.09
CA LEU A 50 5.42 3.56 -4.83
C LEU A 50 6.92 3.30 -4.68
N GLU A 51 7.39 2.97 -3.48
CA GLU A 51 8.80 2.61 -3.22
C GLU A 51 9.23 1.38 -4.02
N SER A 52 8.41 0.33 -4.03
CA SER A 52 8.71 -0.92 -4.73
C SER A 52 8.73 -0.72 -6.25
N VAL A 53 7.72 -0.04 -6.80
CA VAL A 53 7.65 0.24 -8.25
C VAL A 53 8.77 1.20 -8.70
N ALA A 54 9.17 2.14 -7.86
CA ALA A 54 10.31 3.02 -8.14
C ALA A 54 11.65 2.27 -8.11
N ALA A 55 11.79 1.27 -7.24
CA ALA A 55 13.00 0.44 -7.14
C ALA A 55 13.11 -0.59 -8.29
N ASP A 56 12.00 -1.24 -8.66
CA ASP A 56 11.92 -2.18 -9.78
C ASP A 56 10.59 -2.02 -10.54
N PRO A 57 10.56 -1.25 -11.65
CA PRO A 57 9.35 -1.05 -12.43
C PRO A 57 8.91 -2.30 -13.23
N ALA A 58 9.76 -3.34 -13.33
CA ALA A 58 9.42 -4.59 -13.99
C ALA A 58 8.79 -5.61 -13.03
N GLN A 59 8.77 -5.33 -11.72
CA GLN A 59 8.17 -6.20 -10.73
C GLN A 59 6.68 -6.43 -11.02
N ARG A 60 6.25 -7.71 -10.96
CA ARG A 60 4.85 -8.07 -11.11
C ARG A 60 4.01 -7.46 -10.00
N VAL A 61 2.91 -6.80 -10.37
CA VAL A 61 2.02 -6.12 -9.41
C VAL A 61 1.52 -7.05 -8.30
N GLY A 62 1.16 -8.30 -8.64
CA GLY A 62 0.67 -9.28 -7.65
C GLY A 62 1.73 -9.78 -6.65
N ALA A 63 3.01 -9.48 -6.89
CA ALA A 63 4.11 -9.84 -5.99
C ALA A 63 4.55 -8.69 -5.06
N LEU A 64 3.88 -7.53 -5.13
CA LEU A 64 4.22 -6.37 -4.30
C LEU A 64 3.70 -6.55 -2.88
N ASP A 65 4.59 -6.37 -1.88
CA ASP A 65 4.19 -6.43 -0.48
C ASP A 65 3.53 -5.11 -0.03
N LEU A 66 2.20 -5.12 -0.03
CA LEU A 66 1.40 -3.99 0.43
C LEU A 66 1.18 -4.00 1.95
N LEU A 67 1.34 -5.13 2.63
CA LEU A 67 1.05 -5.28 4.06
C LEU A 67 2.25 -4.89 4.92
N GLY A 68 3.45 -5.09 4.41
CA GLY A 68 4.67 -5.04 5.21
C GLY A 68 4.70 -6.13 6.28
N GLU A 69 5.80 -6.19 7.02
CA GLU A 69 6.02 -7.24 8.03
C GLU A 69 4.91 -7.27 9.10
N GLU A 70 4.52 -6.11 9.62
CA GLU A 70 3.52 -6.03 10.67
C GLU A 70 2.12 -6.42 10.19
N GLY A 71 1.69 -5.94 9.02
CA GLY A 71 0.42 -6.33 8.43
C GLY A 71 0.38 -7.82 8.14
N ARG A 72 1.46 -8.37 7.58
CA ARG A 72 1.62 -9.80 7.33
C ARG A 72 1.55 -10.62 8.63
N ARG A 73 2.24 -10.19 9.68
CA ARG A 73 2.20 -10.82 11.01
C ARG A 73 0.79 -10.84 11.59
N ARG A 74 0.03 -9.74 11.48
CA ARG A 74 -1.37 -9.68 11.94
C ARG A 74 -2.25 -10.67 11.17
N VAL A 75 -2.14 -10.72 9.85
CA VAL A 75 -2.93 -11.64 9.02
C VAL A 75 -2.60 -13.09 9.34
N LEU A 76 -1.31 -13.43 9.48
CA LEU A 76 -0.88 -14.77 9.85
C LEU A 76 -1.39 -15.19 11.23
N ALA A 77 -1.50 -14.26 12.18
CA ALA A 77 -2.06 -14.53 13.50
C ALA A 77 -3.57 -14.85 13.49
N LEU A 78 -4.30 -14.52 12.42
CA LEU A 78 -5.72 -14.86 12.27
C LEU A 78 -5.94 -16.30 11.76
N GLY A 79 -4.90 -16.93 11.21
CA GLY A 79 -5.00 -18.29 10.68
C GLY A 79 -5.23 -19.32 11.78
N VAL A 80 -6.21 -20.21 11.58
CA VAL A 80 -6.40 -21.40 12.41
C VAL A 80 -6.09 -22.64 11.57
N GLY A 81 -4.94 -23.28 11.83
CA GLY A 81 -4.50 -24.48 11.12
C GLY A 81 -2.98 -24.52 10.90
N GLU A 82 -2.48 -25.65 10.40
CA GLU A 82 -1.08 -25.78 10.00
C GLU A 82 -0.76 -24.84 8.84
N VAL A 83 0.38 -24.15 8.92
CA VAL A 83 0.92 -23.38 7.79
C VAL A 83 1.22 -24.38 6.68
N ARG A 84 0.45 -24.30 5.59
CA ARG A 84 0.73 -25.04 4.37
C ARG A 84 1.44 -24.09 3.41
N GLU A 85 2.64 -24.47 3.00
CA GLU A 85 3.27 -23.87 1.81
C GLU A 85 2.32 -24.08 0.63
N GLU A 86 1.99 -23.00 -0.08
CA GLU A 86 1.16 -23.07 -1.25
C GLU A 86 1.88 -23.88 -2.33
N ALA A 87 1.27 -24.97 -2.81
CA ALA A 87 1.72 -25.62 -4.03
C ALA A 87 1.59 -24.60 -5.17
N ALA A 88 2.66 -24.42 -5.96
CA ALA A 88 2.83 -23.36 -6.95
C ALA A 88 1.50 -22.90 -7.61
N PRO A 89 1.24 -21.58 -7.69
CA PRO A 89 -0.05 -21.08 -8.12
C PRO A 89 -0.39 -21.61 -9.52
N THR A 90 -1.58 -22.21 -9.65
CA THR A 90 -2.14 -22.72 -10.92
C THR A 90 -2.53 -21.59 -11.89
N PHE A 91 -2.04 -20.36 -11.70
CA PHE A 91 -2.40 -19.24 -12.55
C PHE A 91 -1.72 -19.41 -13.93
N VAL A 92 -2.48 -19.91 -14.89
CA VAL A 92 -2.09 -19.98 -16.30
C VAL A 92 -2.20 -18.56 -16.87
N GLU A 93 -1.08 -17.90 -17.11
CA GLU A 93 -1.03 -16.65 -17.90
C GLU A 93 -1.65 -16.93 -19.29
N ARG A 94 -2.63 -16.12 -19.69
CA ARG A 94 -3.20 -16.10 -21.03
C ARG A 94 -2.86 -14.78 -21.71
#